data_AF-A0A135T814-F1
#
_entry.id   AF-A0A135T814-F1
#
_cell.length_a   1.000
_cell.length_b   1.000
_cell.length_c   1.000
_cell.angle_alpha   90.00
_cell.angle_beta   90.00
_cell.angle_gamma   90.00
#
_symmetry.space_group_name_H-M   'P 1'
#
loop_
_entity.id
_entity.type
_entity.pdbx_description
1 polymer ?
#
loop_
_entity_poly.entity_id
_entity_poly.type
_entity_poly.pdbx_seq_one_letter_code
_entity_poly.pdbx_strand_id
1 'polypeptide(L)'
;MWADLFQLSFGYFAYTRMYNERCDQIRARTGDSSASLWSKSDNAACLSSTHKEWYSQVAMPSAAGFIKGIAGGNVFTSTFIIDDIQYHFSGRFNPAVQEFVSNSATLEYESLESLTRQRDFSGKVGTQSIDLHVADGLKITGNLELPMSPATRVSGTGTWNQN
;
A
#
# COMPACT_ATOMS: atom_id res chain seq x y z
N MET A 1 -6.27 -5.03 -40.55
CA MET A 1 -6.92 -3.94 -39.81
C MET A 1 -5.84 -3.35 -38.91
N TRP A 2 -5.65 -2.05 -39.01
CA TRP A 2 -4.45 -1.33 -38.58
C TRP A 2 -4.43 -1.15 -37.06
N ALA A 3 -3.24 -1.15 -36.47
CA ALA A 3 -3.01 -0.56 -35.15
C ALA A 3 -1.71 0.24 -35.22
N ASP A 4 -1.85 1.57 -35.35
CA ASP A 4 -0.77 2.52 -35.11
C ASP A 4 -0.50 2.59 -33.60
N LEU A 5 0.77 2.67 -33.19
CA LEU A 5 1.13 2.87 -31.79
C LEU A 5 1.86 4.20 -31.60
N PHE A 6 1.24 5.07 -30.80
CA PHE A 6 1.75 6.35 -30.36
C PHE A 6 2.72 6.18 -29.19
N GLN A 7 3.76 7.01 -29.16
CA GLN A 7 4.67 7.15 -28.03
C GLN A 7 4.16 8.29 -27.13
N LEU A 8 3.87 8.00 -25.85
CA LEU A 8 3.73 9.01 -24.81
C LEU A 8 4.86 8.84 -23.82
N SER A 9 5.50 9.96 -23.49
CA SER A 9 6.58 10.08 -22.51
C SER A 9 6.11 9.62 -21.13
N PHE A 10 6.97 8.89 -20.43
CA PHE A 10 6.82 8.40 -19.05
C PHE A 10 6.04 7.09 -18.88
N GLY A 11 6.76 5.96 -19.03
CA GLY A 11 6.30 4.66 -18.56
C GLY A 11 6.67 3.53 -19.53
N TYR A 12 7.68 2.73 -19.19
CA TYR A 12 7.90 1.46 -19.88
C TYR A 12 6.87 0.45 -19.37
N PHE A 13 5.78 0.28 -20.12
CA PHE A 13 5.02 -0.96 -20.06
C PHE A 13 5.50 -1.88 -21.19
N ALA A 14 5.98 -3.07 -20.82
CA ALA A 14 6.03 -4.18 -21.74
C ALA A 14 4.59 -4.57 -22.08
N TYR A 15 4.02 -4.05 -23.17
CA TYR A 15 2.70 -4.48 -23.60
C TYR A 15 2.80 -5.89 -24.18
N THR A 16 2.22 -6.84 -23.46
CA THR A 16 1.75 -8.17 -23.90
C THR A 16 2.27 -8.62 -25.26
N ARG A 17 3.33 -9.45 -25.28
CA ARG A 17 3.63 -10.26 -26.46
C ARG A 17 2.39 -11.09 -26.79
N MET A 18 1.81 -10.83 -27.95
CA MET A 18 0.54 -11.39 -28.41
C MET A 18 0.49 -12.90 -28.19
N TYR A 19 -0.60 -13.39 -27.59
CA TYR A 19 -0.93 -14.81 -27.64
C TYR A 19 -1.27 -15.14 -29.10
N ASN A 20 -0.38 -15.84 -29.80
CA ASN A 20 -0.75 -16.47 -31.06
C ASN A 20 -0.25 -17.90 -31.01
N GLU A 21 -1.15 -18.86 -31.20
CA GLU A 21 -0.84 -20.29 -31.27
C GLU A 21 0.03 -20.65 -32.51
N ARG A 22 0.47 -19.64 -33.25
CA ARG A 22 1.22 -19.72 -34.52
C ARG A 22 2.48 -18.84 -34.52
N CYS A 23 3.20 -18.76 -33.40
CA CYS A 23 4.49 -18.05 -33.31
C CYS A 23 5.48 -18.46 -34.42
N ASP A 24 5.45 -19.73 -34.84
CA ASP A 24 6.28 -20.25 -35.94
C ASP A 24 5.99 -19.56 -37.29
N GLN A 25 4.74 -19.18 -37.55
CA GLN A 25 4.34 -18.48 -38.78
C GLN A 25 4.77 -17.02 -38.78
N ILE A 26 4.86 -16.39 -37.59
CA ILE A 26 5.37 -15.02 -37.44
C ILE A 26 6.88 -15.01 -37.68
N ARG A 27 7.61 -15.94 -37.05
CA ARG A 27 9.07 -16.11 -37.21
C ARG A 27 9.47 -16.29 -38.68
N ALA A 28 8.71 -17.11 -39.40
CA ALA A 28 8.93 -17.35 -40.82
C ALA A 28 8.61 -16.14 -41.72
N ARG A 29 7.69 -15.25 -41.31
CA ARG A 29 7.30 -14.06 -42.08
C ARG A 29 8.15 -12.84 -41.81
N THR A 30 8.61 -12.64 -40.58
CA THR A 30 9.34 -11.42 -40.18
C THR A 30 10.84 -11.59 -40.15
N GLY A 31 11.36 -12.84 -40.22
CA GLY A 31 12.78 -13.13 -40.04
C GLY A 31 13.29 -12.83 -38.63
N ASP A 32 12.38 -12.53 -37.69
CA ASP A 32 12.71 -12.11 -36.34
C ASP A 32 12.97 -13.35 -35.46
N SER A 33 14.25 -13.59 -35.18
CA SER A 33 14.71 -14.70 -34.34
C SER A 33 14.48 -14.47 -32.84
N SER A 34 14.04 -13.28 -32.41
CA SER A 34 13.76 -12.93 -31.00
C SER A 34 12.37 -13.37 -30.50
N ALA A 35 11.53 -13.92 -31.39
CA ALA A 35 10.26 -14.53 -31.02
C ALA A 35 10.50 -15.88 -30.33
N SER A 36 10.32 -15.91 -29.01
CA SER A 36 10.40 -17.09 -28.16
C SER A 36 9.01 -17.51 -27.67
N LEU A 37 8.72 -18.82 -27.65
CA LEU A 37 7.54 -19.41 -27.03
C LEU A 37 7.70 -19.36 -25.51
N TRP A 38 6.85 -18.61 -24.81
CA TRP A 38 6.80 -18.61 -23.35
C TRP A 38 5.55 -19.36 -22.92
N SER A 39 5.69 -20.30 -21.98
CA SER A 39 4.54 -21.01 -21.45
C SER A 39 3.69 -20.07 -20.59
N LYS A 40 2.40 -20.38 -20.40
CA LYS A 40 1.52 -19.55 -19.53
C LYS A 40 2.08 -19.37 -18.12
N SER A 41 2.79 -20.37 -17.59
CA SER A 41 3.43 -20.31 -16.27
C SER A 41 4.61 -19.34 -16.23
N ASP A 42 5.39 -19.24 -17.30
CA ASP A 42 6.56 -18.35 -17.36
C ASP A 42 6.13 -16.87 -17.39
N ASN A 43 5.01 -16.58 -18.06
CA ASN A 43 4.42 -15.24 -18.06
C ASN A 43 3.85 -14.84 -16.70
N ALA A 44 3.21 -15.77 -15.97
CA ALA A 44 2.72 -15.49 -14.61
C ALA A 44 3.87 -15.19 -13.63
N ALA A 45 4.98 -15.92 -13.76
CA ALA A 45 6.19 -15.66 -12.97
C ALA A 45 6.82 -14.30 -13.33
N CYS A 46 6.94 -13.98 -14.61
CA CYS A 46 7.50 -12.70 -15.08
C CYS A 46 6.62 -11.49 -14.68
N LEU A 47 5.29 -11.62 -14.75
CA LEU A 47 4.37 -10.58 -14.29
C LEU A 47 4.49 -10.37 -12.78
N SER A 48 4.57 -11.44 -11.99
CA SER A 48 4.70 -11.32 -10.53
C SER A 48 6.07 -10.78 -10.08
N SER A 49 7.16 -11.13 -10.76
CA SER A 49 8.49 -10.55 -10.49
C SER A 49 8.55 -9.08 -10.85
N THR A 50 8.02 -8.71 -12.02
CA THR A 50 7.97 -7.31 -12.48
C THR A 50 7.09 -6.48 -11.53
N HIS A 51 5.91 -6.97 -11.15
CA HIS A 51 5.03 -6.28 -10.19
C HIS A 51 5.72 -6.06 -8.84
N LYS A 52 6.47 -7.05 -8.34
CA LYS A 52 7.22 -6.96 -7.09
C LYS A 52 8.42 -6.01 -7.16
N GLU A 53 9.11 -5.96 -8.30
CA GLU A 53 10.23 -5.03 -8.55
C GLU A 53 9.74 -3.59 -8.78
N TRP A 54 8.58 -3.39 -9.41
CA TRP A 54 7.96 -2.07 -9.51
C TRP A 54 7.49 -1.56 -8.14
N TYR A 55 6.86 -2.40 -7.32
CA TYR A 55 6.52 -2.02 -5.94
C TYR A 55 7.74 -1.74 -5.06
N SER A 56 8.91 -2.30 -5.36
CA SER A 56 10.13 -2.00 -4.59
C SER A 56 10.83 -0.71 -5.05
N GLN A 57 10.59 -0.25 -6.28
CA GLN A 57 11.19 0.98 -6.84
C GLN A 57 10.30 2.21 -6.71
N VAL A 58 8.98 2.06 -6.61
CA VAL A 58 8.08 3.15 -6.21
C VAL A 58 8.03 3.15 -4.69
N ALA A 59 8.87 3.95 -4.04
CA ALA A 59 8.75 4.18 -2.61
C ALA A 59 7.30 4.63 -2.32
N MET A 60 6.57 3.87 -1.50
CA MET A 60 5.23 4.26 -1.06
C MET A 60 5.29 5.67 -0.48
N PRO A 61 4.43 6.60 -0.93
CA PRO A 61 4.29 7.89 -0.30
C PRO A 61 4.14 7.71 1.21
N SER A 62 4.88 8.51 1.98
CA SER A 62 4.82 8.46 3.43
C SER A 62 4.72 9.84 4.05
N ALA A 63 4.03 9.91 5.18
CA ALA A 63 3.77 11.13 5.91
C ALA A 63 4.11 10.94 7.38
N ALA A 64 4.83 11.93 7.93
CA ALA A 64 5.10 11.97 9.36
C ALA A 64 3.88 12.49 10.13
N GLY A 65 3.73 12.03 11.36
CA GLY A 65 2.62 12.38 12.20
C GLY A 65 2.73 11.80 13.60
N PHE A 66 1.60 11.76 14.28
CA PHE A 66 1.50 11.15 15.60
C PHE A 66 0.23 10.31 15.70
N ILE A 67 0.24 9.36 16.64
CA ILE A 67 -0.93 8.58 17.04
C ILE A 67 -0.99 8.49 18.56
N LYS A 68 -2.19 8.63 19.11
CA LYS A 68 -2.44 8.47 20.54
C LYS A 68 -3.73 7.70 20.81
N GLY A 69 -3.68 6.81 21.81
CA GLY A 69 -4.87 6.23 22.44
C GLY A 69 -5.32 7.12 23.60
N ILE A 70 -6.63 7.28 23.81
CA ILE A 70 -7.19 8.14 24.87
C ILE A 70 -7.41 7.31 26.15
N ALA A 71 -6.98 7.83 27.30
CA ALA A 71 -7.17 7.21 28.61
C ALA A 71 -8.63 6.82 28.90
N GLY A 72 -8.84 5.60 29.40
CA GLY A 72 -10.17 5.10 29.81
C GLY A 72 -11.14 4.84 28.65
N GLY A 73 -10.69 4.94 27.40
CA GLY A 73 -11.50 4.73 26.22
C GLY A 73 -10.88 3.78 25.21
N ASN A 74 -11.72 3.17 24.38
CA ASN A 74 -11.28 2.37 23.24
C ASN A 74 -10.96 3.25 22.04
N VAL A 75 -10.75 4.55 22.21
CA VAL A 75 -10.69 5.52 21.12
C VAL A 75 -9.25 5.93 20.88
N PHE A 76 -8.87 6.06 19.61
CA PHE A 76 -7.59 6.62 19.23
C PHE A 76 -7.78 7.71 18.19
N THR A 77 -6.74 8.54 18.05
CA THR A 77 -6.65 9.55 17.00
C THR A 77 -5.21 9.62 16.53
N SER A 78 -5.03 9.65 15.21
CA SER A 78 -3.78 9.97 14.56
C SER A 78 -3.93 11.16 13.64
N THR A 79 -2.84 11.88 13.44
CA THR A 79 -2.76 13.05 12.55
C THR A 79 -1.49 12.95 11.74
N PHE A 80 -1.61 13.12 10.43
CA PHE A 80 -0.50 13.14 9.49
C PHE A 80 -0.58 14.40 8.63
N ILE A 81 0.58 14.96 8.30
CA ILE A 81 0.67 16.16 7.47
C ILE A 81 1.16 15.73 6.08
N ILE A 82 0.35 16.01 5.06
CA ILE A 82 0.67 15.75 3.65
C ILE A 82 0.41 17.03 2.87
N ASP A 83 1.42 17.56 2.17
CA ASP A 83 1.33 18.80 1.40
C ASP A 83 0.70 19.96 2.19
N ASP A 84 1.13 20.14 3.44
CA ASP A 84 0.62 21.13 4.41
C ASP A 84 -0.86 20.96 4.85
N ILE A 85 -1.52 19.88 4.44
CA ILE A 85 -2.89 19.52 4.84
C ILE A 85 -2.86 18.48 5.97
N GLN A 86 -3.73 18.65 6.97
CA GLN A 86 -3.85 17.71 8.08
C GLN A 86 -4.91 16.64 7.80
N TYR A 87 -4.46 15.39 7.82
CA TYR A 87 -5.32 14.22 7.73
C TYR A 87 -5.43 13.56 9.09
N HIS A 88 -6.66 13.48 9.61
CA HIS A 88 -6.96 12.87 10.90
C HIS A 88 -7.61 11.51 10.70
N PHE A 89 -7.07 10.47 11.31
CA PHE A 89 -7.74 9.18 11.41
C PHE A 89 -8.15 8.91 12.85
N SER A 90 -9.44 8.69 13.06
CA SER A 90 -9.97 8.42 14.39
C SER A 90 -10.85 7.19 14.36
N GLY A 91 -10.76 6.37 15.38
CA GLY A 91 -11.45 5.08 15.39
C GLY A 91 -11.50 4.47 16.77
N ARG A 92 -12.04 3.26 16.82
CA ARG A 92 -12.15 2.49 18.07
C ARG A 92 -11.40 1.17 17.99
N PHE A 93 -10.52 0.90 18.95
CA PHE A 93 -9.88 -0.39 19.12
C PHE A 93 -10.82 -1.42 19.74
N ASN A 94 -10.78 -2.62 19.19
CA ASN A 94 -11.40 -3.81 19.75
C ASN A 94 -10.37 -4.95 19.74
N PRO A 95 -9.96 -5.49 20.90
CA PRO A 95 -10.30 -5.08 22.26
C PRO A 95 -9.77 -3.68 22.65
N ALA A 96 -10.23 -3.18 23.80
CA ALA A 96 -9.72 -1.97 24.43
C ALA A 96 -8.20 -2.02 24.63
N VAL A 97 -7.52 -0.88 24.46
CA VAL A 97 -6.08 -0.75 24.73
C VAL A 97 -5.85 0.36 25.75
N GLN A 98 -4.80 0.22 26.56
CA GLN A 98 -4.35 1.27 27.48
C GLN A 98 -3.95 2.54 26.70
N GLU A 99 -3.94 3.68 27.38
CA GLU A 99 -3.41 4.94 26.83
C GLU A 99 -1.99 4.78 26.32
N PHE A 100 -1.71 5.41 25.18
CA PHE A 100 -0.38 5.48 24.60
C PHE A 100 -0.21 6.69 23.73
N VAL A 101 1.05 7.06 23.49
CA VAL A 101 1.42 8.14 22.58
C VAL A 101 2.60 7.66 21.75
N SER A 102 2.56 8.00 20.47
CA SER A 102 3.67 7.88 19.53
C SER A 102 3.76 9.19 18.74
N ASN A 103 4.78 10.01 18.99
CA ASN A 103 4.98 11.28 18.28
C ASN A 103 5.78 11.12 16.97
N SER A 104 6.31 9.92 16.75
CA SER A 104 7.10 9.55 15.57
C SER A 104 6.37 8.51 14.73
N ALA A 105 5.09 8.77 14.45
CA ALA A 105 4.28 7.89 13.64
C ALA A 105 4.47 8.21 12.15
N THR A 106 4.47 7.17 11.32
CA THR A 106 4.56 7.25 9.87
C THR A 106 3.33 6.59 9.26
N LEU A 107 2.66 7.32 8.38
CA LEU A 107 1.62 6.79 7.50
C LEU A 107 2.24 6.47 6.15
N GLU A 108 2.08 5.24 5.68
CA GLU A 108 2.33 4.83 4.29
C GLU A 108 0.98 4.71 3.57
N TYR A 109 0.88 5.32 2.39
CA TYR A 109 -0.37 5.39 1.62
C TYR A 109 -0.13 5.28 0.12
N GLU A 110 -1.07 4.71 -0.62
CA GLU A 110 -0.98 4.59 -2.08
C GLU A 110 -1.46 5.87 -2.80
N SER A 111 -2.55 6.48 -2.32
CA SER A 111 -3.15 7.68 -2.91
C SER A 111 -3.90 8.51 -1.87
N LEU A 112 -4.03 9.82 -2.09
CA LEU A 112 -4.80 10.72 -1.20
C LEU A 112 -6.29 10.34 -1.14
N GLU A 113 -6.84 9.75 -2.20
CA GLU A 113 -8.24 9.32 -2.24
C GLU A 113 -8.56 8.25 -1.18
N SER A 114 -7.57 7.44 -0.79
CA SER A 114 -7.70 6.44 0.28
C SER A 114 -7.91 7.06 1.67
N LEU A 115 -7.57 8.36 1.86
CA LEU A 115 -7.61 9.09 3.13
C LEU A 115 -8.91 9.89 3.34
N THR A 116 -10.03 9.47 2.75
CA THR A 116 -11.26 10.28 2.75
C THR A 116 -12.52 9.53 3.23
N ARG A 117 -12.38 8.29 3.71
CA ARG A 117 -13.52 7.41 4.00
C ARG A 117 -13.37 6.67 5.33
N GLN A 118 -14.49 6.10 5.78
CA GLN A 118 -14.47 5.07 6.82
C GLN A 118 -13.78 3.81 6.28
N ARG A 119 -12.91 3.25 7.11
CA ARG A 119 -12.09 2.08 6.80
C ARG A 119 -11.98 1.16 7.99
N ASP A 120 -11.98 -0.13 7.70
CA ASP A 120 -11.62 -1.14 8.66
C ASP A 120 -10.10 -1.14 8.84
N PHE A 121 -9.65 -1.48 10.04
CA PHE A 121 -8.24 -1.63 10.33
C PHE A 121 -8.01 -2.83 11.25
N SER A 122 -6.80 -3.36 11.18
CA SER A 122 -6.31 -4.42 12.06
C SER A 122 -4.83 -4.21 12.33
N GLY A 123 -4.34 -4.66 13.46
CA GLY A 123 -2.94 -4.42 13.81
C GLY A 123 -2.57 -4.88 15.20
N LYS A 124 -1.45 -4.34 15.67
CA LYS A 124 -0.89 -4.64 16.98
C LYS A 124 -0.36 -3.36 17.62
N VAL A 125 -0.83 -3.11 18.84
CA VAL A 125 -0.15 -2.21 19.76
C VAL A 125 0.85 -3.07 20.53
N GLY A 126 2.11 -2.98 20.14
CA GLY A 126 3.22 -3.70 20.74
C GLY A 126 3.67 -3.11 22.07
N THR A 127 4.78 -3.62 22.59
CA THR A 127 5.35 -3.09 23.82
C THR A 127 6.17 -1.82 23.60
N GLN A 128 6.70 -1.60 22.39
CA GLN A 128 7.55 -0.46 22.04
C GLN A 128 7.13 0.22 20.74
N SER A 129 6.23 -0.40 19.97
CA SER A 129 5.82 0.10 18.67
C SER A 129 4.36 -0.21 18.42
N ILE A 130 3.77 0.56 17.52
CA ILE A 130 2.44 0.35 16.98
C ILE A 130 2.55 0.05 15.49
N ASP A 131 1.76 -0.91 15.04
CA ASP A 131 1.63 -1.27 13.64
C ASP A 131 0.15 -1.52 13.35
N LEU A 132 -0.46 -0.65 12.55
CA LEU A 132 -1.85 -0.74 12.10
C LEU A 132 -1.88 -0.83 10.59
N HIS A 133 -2.59 -1.83 10.09
CA HIS A 133 -2.98 -1.98 8.70
C HIS A 133 -4.42 -1.51 8.54
N VAL A 134 -4.60 -0.43 7.78
CA VAL A 134 -5.91 0.08 7.38
C VAL A 134 -6.21 -0.50 6.00
N ALA A 135 -7.49 -0.73 5.70
CA ALA A 135 -7.90 -1.21 4.37
C ALA A 135 -7.37 -0.30 3.23
N ASP A 136 -7.31 -0.85 2.02
CA ASP A 136 -6.72 -0.19 0.83
C ASP A 136 -5.20 0.04 0.92
N GLY A 137 -4.47 -0.87 1.59
CA GLY A 137 -3.00 -0.87 1.59
C GLY A 137 -2.33 0.16 2.51
N LEU A 138 -3.13 0.95 3.23
CA LEU A 138 -2.69 1.96 4.17
C LEU A 138 -2.01 1.32 5.40
N LYS A 139 -0.89 1.89 5.83
CA LYS A 139 -0.16 1.41 6.99
C LYS A 139 0.25 2.54 7.92
N ILE A 140 -0.05 2.42 9.21
CA ILE A 140 0.40 3.34 10.24
C ILE A 140 1.38 2.59 11.13
N THR A 141 2.60 3.10 11.23
CA THR A 141 3.63 2.57 12.12
C THR A 141 4.15 3.67 13.03
N GLY A 142 4.74 3.32 14.17
CA GLY A 142 5.38 4.30 15.04
C GLY A 142 5.99 3.67 16.28
N ASN A 143 6.92 4.39 16.90
CA ASN A 143 7.50 3.99 18.19
C ASN A 143 6.68 4.60 19.33
N LEU A 144 6.37 3.80 20.33
CA LEU A 144 5.68 4.27 21.53
C LEU A 144 6.65 5.04 22.42
N GLU A 145 6.24 6.20 22.91
CA GLU A 145 7.03 7.01 23.83
C GLU A 145 7.22 6.33 25.19
N LEU A 146 6.19 5.58 25.61
CA LEU A 146 6.19 4.80 26.82
C LEU A 146 5.94 3.32 26.48
N PRO A 147 6.77 2.40 27.00
CA PRO A 147 6.56 1.00 26.73
C PRO A 147 5.28 0.51 27.41
N MET A 148 4.51 -0.29 26.68
CA MET A 148 3.27 -0.87 27.16
C MET A 148 3.42 -2.37 27.40
N SER A 149 2.63 -2.94 28.32
CA SER A 149 2.56 -4.38 28.50
C SER A 149 1.19 -4.76 29.07
N PRO A 150 0.49 -5.78 28.51
CA PRO A 150 0.92 -6.65 27.42
C PRO A 150 0.72 -6.02 26.03
N ALA A 151 1.45 -6.54 25.03
CA ALA A 151 1.15 -6.24 23.63
C ALA A 151 -0.25 -6.78 23.26
N THR A 152 -1.04 -5.97 22.56
CA THR A 152 -2.43 -6.25 22.25
C THR A 152 -2.66 -6.20 20.75
N ARG A 153 -3.27 -7.26 20.18
CA ARG A 153 -3.80 -7.19 18.81
C ARG A 153 -5.12 -6.45 18.83
N VAL A 154 -5.30 -5.59 17.86
CA VAL A 154 -6.48 -4.74 17.75
C VAL A 154 -7.08 -4.84 16.36
N SER A 155 -8.38 -4.65 16.30
CA SER A 155 -9.10 -4.37 15.06
C SER A 155 -10.20 -3.37 15.34
N GLY A 156 -10.78 -2.82 14.28
CA GLY A 156 -11.90 -1.91 14.42
C GLY A 156 -12.17 -1.15 13.14
N THR A 157 -12.92 -0.08 13.29
CA THR A 157 -13.23 0.84 12.21
C THR A 157 -12.80 2.24 12.60
N GLY A 158 -12.28 2.97 11.63
CA GLY A 158 -11.87 4.36 11.78
C GLY A 158 -12.34 5.18 10.59
N THR A 159 -12.41 6.49 10.78
CA THR A 159 -12.81 7.45 9.76
C THR A 159 -11.70 8.46 9.56
N TRP A 160 -11.36 8.69 8.30
CA TRP A 160 -10.49 9.78 7.89
C TRP A 160 -11.27 11.07 7.73
N ASN A 161 -10.73 12.16 8.26
CA ASN A 161 -11.21 13.52 8.07
C ASN A 161 -10.05 14.42 7.65
N GLN A 162 -10.32 15.36 6.75
CA GLN A 162 -9.39 16.37 6.29
C GLN A 162 -9.77 17.73 6.88
N ASN A 163 -8.78 18.48 7.36
CA ASN A 163 -8.93 19.86 7.86
C ASN A 163 -8.17 20.86 6.98
#